data_AF-A0A534XAK0-F1
#
_entry.id   AF-A0A534XAK0-F1
#
_cell.length_a   1.000
_cell.length_b   1.000
_cell.length_c   1.000
_cell.angle_alpha   90.00
_cell.angle_beta   90.00
_cell.angle_gamma   90.00
#
_symmetry.space_group_name_H-M   'P 1'
#
loop_
_entity.id
_entity.type
_entity.pdbx_description
1 polymer ?
#
loop_
_entity_poly.entity_id
_entity_poly.type
_entity_poly.pdbx_seq_one_letter_code
_entity_poly.pdbx_strand_id
1 'polypeptide(L)'
;MGFLGLLHHHPRHRARQLRWVVPLAALLLVAVLATLAVQYQVSNREIGAEFFRAHKTISHTGELLRRGTVIASVALLVLVLAVMAWALRLTHRIVRPVHTLHRALDALVAGELGVRVELHRQDEFREVGEALNRLVEELATTLGKAHALVDRIAALTAAAAHGAYDQATEAQLRALVEELDQTMEFFRLEPPRTLREDDR
;
A
#
# COMPACT_ATOMS: atom_id res chain seq x y z
N MET A 1 13.78 -20.06 -29.62
CA MET A 1 13.61 -18.64 -30.01
C MET A 1 12.22 -18.51 -30.63
N GLY A 2 11.27 -17.69 -30.18
CA GLY A 2 11.21 -16.74 -29.08
C GLY A 2 9.79 -16.14 -28.98
N PHE A 3 9.52 -15.47 -27.86
CA PHE A 3 8.70 -14.25 -27.77
C PHE A 3 7.19 -14.30 -28.11
N LEU A 4 6.41 -15.28 -27.61
CA LEU A 4 4.94 -15.18 -27.68
C LEU A 4 4.21 -15.77 -26.46
N GLY A 5 4.56 -15.31 -25.24
CA GLY A 5 3.96 -15.83 -24.00
C GLY A 5 3.70 -14.82 -22.87
N LEU A 6 3.84 -13.51 -23.08
CA LEU A 6 3.83 -12.52 -21.97
C LEU A 6 2.73 -11.45 -22.05
N LEU A 7 1.52 -11.83 -22.46
CA LEU A 7 0.35 -10.93 -22.44
C LEU A 7 -0.80 -11.42 -21.55
N HIS A 8 -0.49 -12.06 -20.42
CA HIS A 8 -1.40 -12.05 -19.27
C HIS A 8 -1.20 -10.73 -18.49
N HIS A 9 -1.69 -9.64 -19.09
CA HIS A 9 -1.74 -8.32 -18.48
C HIS A 9 -2.87 -8.27 -17.43
N HIS A 10 -2.53 -8.35 -16.14
CA HIS A 10 -3.49 -8.16 -15.04
C HIS A 10 -4.00 -6.71 -14.99
N PRO A 11 -5.29 -6.42 -15.28
CA PRO A 11 -5.82 -5.05 -15.36
C PRO A 11 -6.15 -4.44 -13.98
N ARG A 12 -6.15 -5.22 -12.90
CA ARG A 12 -6.68 -4.79 -11.59
C ARG A 12 -5.78 -3.84 -10.79
N HIS A 13 -4.49 -3.73 -11.11
CA HIS A 13 -3.58 -2.81 -10.42
C HIS A 13 -3.52 -1.41 -11.04
N ARG A 14 -3.84 -1.25 -12.34
CA ARG A 14 -3.79 0.05 -13.03
C ARG A 14 -4.91 0.99 -12.57
N ALA A 15 -6.10 0.46 -12.27
CA ALA A 15 -7.26 1.28 -11.89
C ALA A 15 -7.06 2.06 -10.57
N ARG A 16 -6.35 1.49 -9.59
CA ARG A 16 -6.08 2.16 -8.30
C ARG A 16 -4.92 3.15 -8.36
N GLN A 17 -3.88 2.86 -9.15
CA GLN A 17 -2.81 3.83 -9.43
C GLN A 17 -3.35 5.03 -10.20
N LEU A 18 -4.27 4.80 -11.14
CA LEU A 18 -4.90 5.85 -11.94
C LEU A 18 -5.69 6.84 -11.05
N ARG A 19 -6.32 6.38 -9.95
CA ARG A 19 -7.11 7.26 -9.07
C ARG A 19 -6.28 8.37 -8.40
N TRP A 20 -5.02 8.09 -8.07
CA TRP A 20 -4.13 9.09 -7.43
C TRP A 20 -3.28 9.84 -8.46
N VAL A 21 -2.96 9.20 -9.59
CA VAL A 21 -2.14 9.81 -10.65
C VAL A 21 -2.96 10.74 -11.55
N VAL A 22 -4.24 10.45 -11.82
CA VAL A 22 -5.11 11.29 -12.66
C VAL A 22 -5.30 12.71 -12.15
N PRO A 23 -5.63 12.96 -10.86
CA PRO A 23 -5.77 14.33 -10.39
C PRO A 23 -4.45 15.11 -10.44
N LEU A 24 -3.31 14.45 -10.17
CA LEU A 24 -1.98 15.05 -10.31
C LEU A 24 -1.65 15.37 -11.78
N ALA A 25 -1.97 14.47 -12.70
CA ALA A 25 -1.79 14.67 -14.13
C ALA A 25 -2.72 15.75 -14.69
N ALA A 26 -3.96 15.82 -14.22
CA ALA A 26 -4.91 16.86 -14.58
C ALA A 26 -4.45 18.23 -14.06
N LEU A 27 -4.00 18.31 -12.81
CA LEU A 27 -3.45 19.54 -12.22
C LEU A 27 -2.20 20.01 -12.99
N LEU A 28 -1.34 19.07 -13.38
CA LEU A 28 -0.18 19.37 -14.22
C LEU A 28 -0.57 19.87 -15.60
N LEU A 29 -1.54 19.23 -16.25
CA LEU A 29 -2.04 19.65 -17.55
C LEU A 29 -2.66 21.05 -17.47
N VAL A 30 -3.41 21.35 -16.41
CA VAL A 30 -3.95 22.70 -16.15
C VAL A 30 -2.82 23.71 -15.94
N ALA A 31 -1.79 23.37 -15.16
CA ALA A 31 -0.64 24.25 -14.95
C ALA A 31 0.10 24.55 -16.27
N VAL A 32 0.32 23.54 -17.11
CA VAL A 32 0.94 23.69 -18.43
C VAL A 32 0.08 24.57 -19.34
N LEU A 33 -1.24 24.34 -19.39
CA LEU A 33 -2.15 25.16 -20.19
C LEU A 33 -2.22 26.61 -19.70
N ALA A 34 -2.23 26.84 -18.39
CA ALA A 34 -2.22 28.18 -17.80
C ALA A 34 -0.94 28.93 -18.16
N THR A 35 0.23 28.28 -18.09
CA THR A 35 1.48 28.90 -18.52
C THR A 35 1.50 29.20 -20.01
N LEU A 36 1.05 28.27 -20.85
CA LEU A 36 0.92 28.52 -22.29
C LEU A 36 -0.03 29.68 -22.60
N ALA A 37 -1.14 29.80 -21.88
CA ALA A 37 -2.09 30.90 -22.02
C ALA A 37 -1.47 32.25 -21.62
N VAL A 38 -0.70 32.29 -20.52
CA VAL A 38 0.05 33.49 -20.10
C VAL A 38 1.08 33.87 -21.16
N GLN A 39 1.83 32.91 -21.70
CA GLN A 39 2.78 33.17 -22.77
C GLN A 39 2.12 33.65 -24.06
N TYR A 40 0.99 33.06 -24.44
CA TYR A 40 0.20 33.52 -25.57
C TYR A 40 -0.29 34.95 -25.35
N GLN A 41 -0.79 35.29 -24.16
CA GLN A 41 -1.21 36.66 -23.84
C GLN A 41 -0.05 37.65 -23.91
N VAL A 42 1.14 37.31 -23.38
CA VAL A 42 2.33 38.17 -23.45
C VAL A 42 2.77 38.34 -24.91
N SER A 43 2.92 37.25 -25.67
CA SER A 43 3.33 37.29 -27.07
C SER A 43 2.33 38.04 -27.96
N ASN A 44 1.03 37.85 -27.75
CA ASN A 44 -0.01 38.54 -28.52
C ASN A 44 -0.13 40.02 -28.14
N ARG A 45 0.18 40.40 -26.89
CA ARG A 45 0.24 41.80 -26.45
C ARG A 45 1.46 42.53 -27.02
N GLU A 46 2.59 41.86 -27.17
CA GLU A 46 3.81 42.43 -27.79
C GLU A 46 3.63 42.64 -29.31
N ILE A 47 2.99 41.69 -30.00
CA ILE A 47 2.76 41.77 -31.46
C ILE A 47 1.69 42.83 -31.81
N GLY A 48 0.73 43.13 -30.93
CA GLY A 48 -0.32 44.12 -31.20
C GLY A 48 0.08 45.59 -30.95
N ALA A 49 1.00 45.86 -30.02
CA ALA A 49 1.28 47.22 -29.55
C ALA A 49 2.53 47.87 -30.19
N GLU A 50 3.51 47.09 -30.63
CA GLU A 50 4.78 47.58 -31.19
C GLU A 50 4.69 47.91 -32.69
N PHE A 51 3.85 47.19 -33.46
CA PHE A 51 3.73 47.38 -34.91
C PHE A 51 3.18 48.76 -35.32
N PHE A 52 2.44 49.44 -34.44
CA PHE A 52 1.80 50.72 -34.75
C PHE A 52 2.53 51.95 -34.19
N ARG A 53 3.61 51.79 -33.39
CA ARG A 53 4.25 52.94 -32.71
C ARG A 53 5.77 53.12 -32.88
N ALA A 54 6.51 52.17 -33.43
CA ALA A 54 7.97 52.26 -33.45
C ALA A 54 8.59 52.11 -34.86
N HIS A 55 8.58 53.19 -35.65
CA HIS A 55 9.28 53.23 -36.94
C HIS A 55 10.77 53.60 -36.84
N LYS A 56 11.44 53.51 -35.69
CA LYS A 56 12.91 53.65 -35.58
C LYS A 56 13.42 53.35 -34.17
N THR A 57 14.42 52.46 -34.09
CA THR A 57 15.29 52.23 -32.90
C THR A 57 14.53 51.56 -31.74
N ILE A 58 14.47 50.22 -31.62
CA ILE A 58 15.49 49.35 -31.02
C ILE A 58 15.14 47.91 -31.43
N SER A 59 15.89 47.30 -32.34
CA SER A 59 15.70 45.93 -32.82
C SER A 59 16.39 44.87 -31.93
N HIS A 60 16.52 45.11 -30.62
CA HIS A 60 17.25 44.21 -29.69
C HIS A 60 16.52 43.87 -28.39
N THR A 61 15.42 44.54 -28.04
CA THR A 61 14.66 44.25 -26.82
C THR A 61 13.70 43.08 -26.98
N GLY A 62 13.08 42.90 -28.16
CA GLY A 62 12.14 41.80 -28.43
C GLY A 62 12.79 40.40 -28.49
N GLU A 63 14.03 40.29 -28.96
CA GLU A 63 14.77 39.02 -29.05
C GLU A 63 15.12 38.49 -27.65
N LEU A 64 15.48 39.37 -26.71
CA LEU A 64 15.83 39.02 -25.34
C LEU A 64 14.60 38.54 -24.55
N LEU A 65 13.45 39.21 -24.71
CA LEU A 65 12.18 38.81 -24.10
C LEU A 65 11.68 37.46 -24.65
N ARG A 66 11.81 37.24 -25.96
CA ARG A 66 11.43 35.96 -26.61
C ARG A 66 12.31 34.79 -26.16
N ARG A 67 13.62 35.00 -26.00
CA ARG A 67 14.53 33.94 -25.50
C ARG A 67 14.26 33.63 -24.03
N GLY A 68 14.04 34.66 -23.20
CA GLY A 68 13.69 34.50 -21.79
C GLY A 68 12.40 33.72 -21.57
N THR A 69 11.35 34.01 -22.36
CA THR A 69 10.07 33.29 -22.29
C THR A 69 10.20 31.83 -22.67
N VAL A 70 10.92 31.48 -23.74
CA VAL A 70 11.15 30.08 -24.14
C VAL A 70 11.93 29.31 -23.09
N ILE A 71 13.00 29.90 -22.53
CA ILE A 71 13.78 29.27 -21.46
C ILE A 71 12.90 29.00 -20.24
N ALA A 72 12.05 29.96 -19.85
CA ALA A 72 11.12 29.79 -18.75
C ALA A 72 10.07 28.69 -19.01
N SER A 73 9.53 28.56 -20.24
CA SER A 73 8.59 27.48 -20.56
C SER A 73 9.24 26.11 -20.45
N VAL A 74 10.46 25.98 -20.99
CA VAL A 74 11.19 24.72 -20.97
C VAL A 74 11.55 24.34 -19.53
N ALA A 75 12.02 25.30 -18.73
CA ALA A 75 12.31 25.08 -17.31
C ALA A 75 11.06 24.60 -16.55
N LEU A 76 9.90 25.23 -16.78
CA LEU A 76 8.66 24.80 -16.14
C LEU A 76 8.23 23.42 -16.61
N LEU A 77 8.29 23.12 -17.91
CA LEU A 77 7.95 21.81 -18.45
C LEU A 77 8.82 20.71 -17.83
N VAL A 78 10.13 20.96 -17.69
CA VAL A 78 11.05 20.02 -17.05
C VAL A 78 10.69 19.82 -15.57
N LEU A 79 10.37 20.89 -14.84
CA LEU A 79 9.94 20.80 -13.45
C LEU A 79 8.66 19.97 -13.30
N VAL A 80 7.67 20.22 -14.17
CA VAL A 80 6.42 19.47 -14.27
C VAL A 80 6.67 17.97 -14.47
N LEU A 81 7.52 17.62 -15.44
CA LEU A 81 7.87 16.24 -15.74
C LEU A 81 8.64 15.58 -14.60
N ALA A 82 9.51 16.31 -13.92
CA ALA A 82 10.25 15.83 -12.76
C ALA A 82 9.32 15.50 -11.58
N VAL A 83 8.38 16.39 -11.24
CA VAL A 83 7.37 16.16 -10.20
C VAL A 83 6.49 14.96 -10.57
N MET A 84 6.06 14.84 -11.82
CA MET A 84 5.30 13.68 -12.31
C MET A 84 6.08 12.38 -12.12
N ALA A 85 7.33 12.34 -12.58
CA ALA A 85 8.18 11.15 -12.45
C ALA A 85 8.40 10.78 -10.97
N TRP A 86 8.54 11.77 -10.09
CA TRP A 86 8.70 11.54 -8.66
C TRP A 86 7.42 10.99 -8.01
N ALA A 87 6.26 11.58 -8.31
CA ALA A 87 4.96 11.12 -7.82
C ALA A 87 4.65 9.68 -8.27
N LEU A 88 4.93 9.35 -9.53
CA LEU A 88 4.78 7.99 -10.06
C LEU A 88 5.70 7.00 -9.34
N ARG A 89 6.95 7.38 -9.08
CA ARG A 89 7.88 6.54 -8.29
C ARG A 89 7.37 6.32 -6.87
N LEU A 90 6.91 7.37 -6.19
CA LEU A 90 6.44 7.27 -4.81
C LEU A 90 5.20 6.37 -4.70
N THR A 91 4.27 6.52 -5.65
CA THR A 91 3.07 5.66 -5.75
C THR A 91 3.46 4.18 -5.84
N HIS A 92 4.41 3.83 -6.70
CA HIS A 92 4.84 2.44 -6.83
C HIS A 92 5.58 1.93 -5.59
N ARG A 93 6.30 2.82 -4.88
CA ARG A 93 7.05 2.46 -3.68
C ARG A 93 6.16 2.16 -2.48
N ILE A 94 5.04 2.85 -2.32
CA ILE A 94 4.14 2.73 -1.14
C ILE A 94 2.95 1.81 -1.40
N VAL A 95 2.29 1.94 -2.56
CA VAL A 95 1.03 1.20 -2.81
C VAL A 95 1.25 -0.30 -2.86
N ARG A 96 2.39 -0.76 -3.40
CA ARG A 96 2.70 -2.18 -3.53
C ARG A 96 2.83 -2.89 -2.17
N PRO A 97 3.71 -2.45 -1.23
CA PRO A 97 3.81 -3.10 0.08
C PRO A 97 2.50 -3.03 0.88
N VAL A 98 1.81 -1.88 0.85
CA VAL A 98 0.50 -1.73 1.52
C VAL A 98 -0.52 -2.72 0.98
N HIS A 99 -0.58 -2.91 -0.35
CA HIS A 99 -1.51 -3.87 -0.93
C HIS A 99 -1.14 -5.33 -0.61
N THR A 100 0.15 -5.66 -0.53
CA THR A 100 0.60 -6.99 -0.09
C THR A 100 0.19 -7.25 1.36
N LEU A 101 0.41 -6.29 2.26
CA LEU A 101 -0.01 -6.39 3.66
C LEU A 101 -1.54 -6.54 3.78
N HIS A 102 -2.30 -5.73 3.05
CA HIS A 102 -3.76 -5.82 3.04
C HIS A 102 -4.25 -7.20 2.58
N ARG A 103 -3.67 -7.77 1.52
CA ARG A 103 -4.03 -9.12 1.07
C ARG A 103 -3.68 -10.21 2.09
N ALA A 104 -2.58 -10.05 2.81
CA ALA A 104 -2.21 -10.99 3.87
C ALA A 104 -3.17 -10.90 5.06
N LEU A 105 -3.61 -9.68 5.42
CA LEU A 105 -4.63 -9.47 6.43
C LEU A 105 -5.99 -10.04 6.00
N ASP A 106 -6.39 -9.85 4.74
CA ASP A 106 -7.64 -10.45 4.21
C ASP A 106 -7.59 -11.98 4.30
N ALA A 107 -6.45 -12.59 3.96
CA ALA A 107 -6.27 -14.03 4.08
C ALA A 107 -6.31 -14.51 5.54
N LEU A 108 -5.67 -13.77 6.45
CA LEU A 108 -5.72 -14.04 7.89
C LEU A 108 -7.16 -13.97 8.44
N VAL A 109 -7.94 -12.96 8.02
CA VAL A 109 -9.36 -12.82 8.37
C VAL A 109 -10.20 -13.99 7.82
N ALA A 110 -9.83 -14.53 6.66
CA ALA A 110 -10.46 -15.74 6.11
C ALA A 110 -10.02 -17.04 6.81
N GLY A 111 -9.11 -16.97 7.79
CA GLY A 111 -8.59 -18.13 8.53
C GLY A 111 -7.37 -18.79 7.88
N GLU A 112 -6.78 -18.20 6.84
CA GLU A 112 -5.61 -18.73 6.15
C GLU A 112 -4.31 -18.37 6.90
N LEU A 113 -3.91 -19.23 7.85
CA LEU A 113 -2.68 -19.04 8.64
C LEU A 113 -1.39 -19.49 7.92
N GLY A 114 -1.49 -20.00 6.68
CA GLY A 114 -0.35 -20.42 5.86
C GLY A 114 0.30 -19.29 5.05
N VAL A 115 -0.21 -18.06 5.16
CA VAL A 115 0.26 -16.92 4.35
C VAL A 115 1.49 -16.27 4.99
N ARG A 116 2.50 -15.99 4.17
CA ARG A 116 3.73 -15.28 4.56
C ARG A 116 3.91 -14.01 3.74
N VAL A 117 4.26 -12.92 4.41
CA VAL A 117 4.56 -11.64 3.79
C VAL A 117 6.05 -11.52 3.54
N GLU A 118 6.43 -11.34 2.28
CA GLU A 118 7.82 -11.12 1.87
C GLU A 118 7.99 -9.75 1.19
N LEU A 119 8.65 -8.84 1.91
CA LEU A 119 8.94 -7.48 1.43
C LEU A 119 10.43 -7.33 1.13
N HIS A 120 10.72 -7.09 -0.14
CA HIS A 120 12.09 -7.09 -0.66
C HIS A 120 12.91 -5.87 -0.23
N ARG A 121 12.25 -4.77 0.15
CA ARG A 121 12.91 -3.54 0.57
C ARG A 121 13.20 -3.57 2.07
N GLN A 122 14.31 -2.97 2.49
CA GLN A 122 14.67 -2.73 3.88
C GLN A 122 14.15 -1.36 4.29
N ASP A 123 12.84 -1.25 4.52
CA ASP A 123 12.17 -0.05 5.02
C ASP A 123 11.17 -0.42 6.12
N GLU A 124 10.46 0.56 6.66
CA GLU A 124 9.50 0.41 7.76
C GLU A 124 8.41 -0.64 7.44
N PHE A 125 8.08 -0.81 6.15
CA PHE A 125 7.12 -1.83 5.74
C PHE A 125 7.64 -3.25 5.97
N ARG A 126 8.95 -3.50 5.86
CA ARG A 126 9.53 -4.82 6.17
C ARG A 126 9.33 -5.17 7.64
N GLU A 127 9.59 -4.23 8.53
CA GLU A 127 9.41 -4.45 9.97
C GLU A 127 7.94 -4.80 10.29
N VAL A 128 6.99 -4.11 9.66
CA VAL A 128 5.56 -4.43 9.77
C VAL A 128 5.25 -5.82 9.20
N GLY A 129 5.82 -6.18 8.05
CA GLY A 129 5.64 -7.50 7.44
C GLY A 129 6.23 -8.63 8.28
N GLU A 130 7.40 -8.43 8.89
CA GLU A 130 8.03 -9.38 9.81
C GLU A 130 7.22 -9.52 11.09
N ALA A 131 6.70 -8.42 11.65
CA ALA A 131 5.81 -8.45 12.80
C ALA A 131 4.50 -9.21 12.49
N LEU A 132 3.92 -9.01 11.30
CA LEU A 132 2.75 -9.76 10.85
C LEU A 132 3.05 -11.26 10.70
N ASN A 133 4.21 -11.63 10.14
CA ASN A 133 4.60 -13.04 10.03
C ASN A 133 4.75 -13.70 11.41
N ARG A 134 5.40 -13.02 12.37
CA ARG A 134 5.49 -13.50 13.76
C ARG A 134 4.11 -13.68 14.39
N LEU A 135 3.20 -12.71 14.18
CA LEU A 135 1.82 -12.83 14.66
C LEU A 135 1.13 -14.08 14.09
N VAL A 136 1.21 -14.30 12.77
CA VAL A 136 0.59 -15.47 12.12
C VAL A 136 1.17 -16.78 12.63
N GLU A 137 2.48 -16.84 12.85
CA GLU A 137 3.18 -18.03 13.36
C GLU A 137 2.78 -18.36 14.81
N GLU A 138 2.68 -17.35 15.67
CA GLU A 138 2.21 -17.51 17.06
C GLU A 138 0.74 -17.94 17.10
N LEU A 139 -0.11 -17.35 16.26
CA LEU A 139 -1.52 -17.73 16.12
C LEU A 139 -1.66 -19.19 15.64
N ALA A 140 -0.93 -19.58 14.59
CA ALA A 140 -0.97 -20.93 14.04
C ALA A 140 -0.50 -21.97 15.05
N THR A 141 0.59 -21.68 15.76
CA THR A 141 1.15 -22.57 16.77
C THR A 141 0.19 -22.76 17.94
N THR A 142 -0.38 -21.66 18.45
CA THR A 142 -1.30 -21.71 19.60
C THR A 142 -2.61 -22.39 19.24
N LEU A 143 -3.17 -22.08 18.08
CA LEU A 143 -4.40 -22.72 17.60
C LEU A 143 -4.19 -24.21 17.32
N GLY A 144 -3.03 -24.59 16.80
CA GLY A 144 -2.64 -25.99 16.60
C GLY A 144 -2.54 -26.77 17.91
N LYS A 145 -1.96 -26.17 18.96
CA LYS A 145 -1.95 -26.76 20.31
C LYS A 145 -3.36 -26.92 20.87
N ALA A 146 -4.20 -25.89 20.77
CA ALA A 146 -5.58 -25.96 21.23
C ALA A 146 -6.38 -27.06 20.52
N HIS A 147 -6.26 -27.18 19.19
CA HIS A 147 -6.89 -28.28 18.43
C HIS A 147 -6.41 -29.65 18.88
N ALA A 148 -5.09 -29.83 19.07
CA ALA A 148 -4.55 -31.10 19.54
C ALA A 148 -5.06 -31.50 20.94
N LEU A 149 -5.27 -30.52 21.83
CA LEU A 149 -5.88 -30.76 23.15
C LEU A 149 -7.35 -31.14 23.04
N VAL A 150 -8.11 -30.45 22.18
CA VAL A 150 -9.52 -30.79 21.89
C VAL A 150 -9.63 -32.21 21.32
N ASP A 151 -8.77 -32.59 20.38
CA ASP A 151 -8.75 -33.94 19.80
C ASP A 151 -8.43 -35.01 20.85
N ARG A 152 -7.51 -34.72 21.77
CA ARG A 152 -7.19 -35.61 22.90
C ARG A 152 -8.36 -35.75 23.86
N ILE A 153 -9.07 -34.67 24.17
CA ILE A 153 -10.28 -34.69 25.00
C ILE A 153 -11.36 -35.53 24.31
N ALA A 154 -11.59 -35.34 23.01
CA ALA A 154 -12.55 -36.10 22.22
C ALA A 154 -12.21 -37.61 22.19
N ALA A 155 -10.94 -37.96 22.02
CA ALA A 155 -10.48 -39.35 22.02
C ALA A 155 -10.65 -40.02 23.40
N LEU A 156 -10.30 -39.32 24.48
CA LEU A 156 -10.46 -39.84 25.84
C LEU A 156 -11.93 -40.02 26.22
N THR A 157 -12.79 -39.05 25.88
CA THR A 157 -14.24 -39.17 26.15
C THR A 157 -14.89 -40.30 25.36
N ALA A 158 -14.50 -40.52 24.10
CA ALA A 158 -14.96 -41.66 23.32
C ALA A 158 -14.49 -43.01 23.90
N ALA A 159 -13.23 -43.10 24.35
CA ALA A 159 -12.71 -44.30 25.00
C ALA A 159 -13.43 -44.58 26.33
N ALA A 160 -13.71 -43.53 27.11
CA ALA A 160 -14.43 -43.65 28.37
C ALA A 160 -15.90 -44.07 28.18
N ALA A 161 -16.52 -43.73 27.05
CA ALA A 161 -17.87 -44.20 26.71
C ALA A 161 -17.93 -45.70 26.37
N HIS A 162 -16.80 -46.34 26.06
CA HIS A 162 -16.72 -47.78 25.74
C HIS A 162 -16.09 -48.62 26.86
N GLY A 163 -15.61 -47.99 27.94
CA GLY A 163 -15.03 -48.64 29.11
C GLY A 163 -15.73 -48.24 30.42
N ALA A 164 -15.22 -48.70 31.56
CA ALA A 164 -15.62 -48.17 32.85
C ALA A 164 -14.96 -46.78 33.02
N TYR A 165 -15.75 -45.72 33.04
CA TYR A 165 -15.29 -44.38 33.41
C TYR A 165 -14.66 -44.45 34.81
N ASP A 166 -13.33 -44.39 34.87
CA ASP A 166 -12.56 -44.52 36.10
C ASP A 166 -12.02 -43.16 36.57
N GLN A 167 -11.67 -43.04 37.85
CA GLN A 167 -11.08 -41.84 38.45
C GLN A 167 -9.81 -41.38 37.71
N ALA A 168 -9.04 -42.32 37.15
CA ALA A 168 -7.87 -41.99 36.33
C ALA A 168 -8.24 -41.23 35.03
N THR A 169 -9.36 -41.58 34.40
CA THR A 169 -9.86 -40.90 33.19
C THR A 169 -10.33 -39.49 33.53
N GLU A 170 -11.04 -39.35 34.65
CA GLU A 170 -11.49 -38.05 35.16
C GLU A 170 -10.31 -37.13 35.48
N ALA A 171 -9.26 -37.65 36.11
CA ALA A 171 -8.04 -36.89 36.39
C ALA A 171 -7.34 -36.42 35.11
N GLN A 172 -7.24 -37.28 34.08
CA GLN A 172 -6.67 -36.90 32.78
C GLN A 172 -7.51 -35.86 32.04
N LEU A 173 -8.83 -36.00 32.07
CA LEU A 173 -9.73 -35.03 31.44
C LEU A 173 -9.60 -33.65 32.09
N ARG A 174 -9.55 -33.58 33.42
CA ARG A 174 -9.33 -32.33 34.15
C ARG A 174 -7.99 -31.69 33.79
N ALA A 175 -6.93 -32.49 33.68
CA ALA A 175 -5.61 -31.98 33.29
C ALA A 175 -5.59 -31.40 31.87
N LEU A 176 -6.25 -32.04 30.89
CA LEU A 176 -6.33 -31.53 29.52
C LEU A 176 -7.18 -30.25 29.41
N VAL A 177 -8.28 -30.17 30.17
CA VAL A 177 -9.12 -28.96 30.22
C VAL A 177 -8.34 -27.80 30.83
N GLU A 178 -7.58 -28.05 31.89
CA GLU A 178 -6.68 -27.05 32.50
C GLU A 178 -5.60 -26.59 31.51
N GLU A 179 -4.97 -27.51 30.79
CA GLU A 179 -3.96 -27.17 29.75
C GLU A 179 -4.58 -26.38 28.59
N LEU A 180 -5.83 -26.69 28.22
CA LEU A 180 -6.59 -25.93 27.22
C LEU A 180 -6.89 -24.51 27.72
N ASP A 181 -7.32 -24.37 28.98
CA ASP A 181 -7.61 -23.07 29.58
C ASP A 181 -6.35 -22.18 29.62
N GLN A 182 -5.22 -22.74 30.03
CA GLN A 182 -3.91 -22.06 29.99
C GLN A 182 -3.49 -21.68 28.56
N THR A 183 -3.78 -22.53 27.58
CA THR A 183 -3.53 -22.21 26.16
C THR A 183 -4.42 -21.06 25.67
N MET A 184 -5.67 -21.00 26.14
CA MET A 184 -6.63 -19.95 25.78
C MET A 184 -6.32 -18.59 26.43
N GLU A 185 -5.63 -18.58 27.58
CA GLU A 185 -5.18 -17.36 28.27
C GLU A 185 -4.29 -16.47 27.36
N PHE A 186 -3.57 -17.08 26.41
CA PHE A 186 -2.80 -16.37 25.39
C PHE A 186 -3.64 -15.33 24.62
N PHE A 187 -4.89 -15.64 24.30
CA PHE A 187 -5.74 -14.80 23.46
C PHE A 187 -6.38 -13.62 24.20
N ARG A 188 -6.15 -13.47 25.51
CA ARG A 188 -6.61 -12.36 26.36
C ARG A 188 -7.91 -11.72 25.87
N LEU A 189 -9.01 -12.47 26.00
CA LEU A 189 -10.34 -12.07 25.53
C LEU A 189 -10.97 -10.96 26.40
N GLU A 190 -10.18 -9.93 26.72
CA GLU A 190 -10.59 -8.69 27.38
C GLU A 190 -11.48 -7.86 26.45
N PRO A 191 -12.30 -6.93 26.99
CA PRO A 191 -13.09 -6.01 26.16
C PRO A 191 -12.20 -5.25 25.17
N PRO A 192 -12.68 -5.04 23.93
CA PRO A 192 -11.88 -4.45 22.87
C PRO A 192 -11.41 -3.05 23.26
N ARG A 193 -10.10 -2.81 23.19
CA ARG A 193 -9.49 -1.50 23.37
C ARG A 193 -9.22 -0.87 22.01
N THR A 194 -9.61 0.39 21.84
CA THR A 194 -9.32 1.15 20.60
C THR A 194 -7.98 1.85 20.74
N LEU A 195 -7.03 1.56 19.86
CA LEU A 195 -5.80 2.35 19.70
C LEU A 195 -6.09 3.53 18.76
N ARG A 196 -5.89 4.76 19.22
CA ARG A 196 -5.98 5.98 18.40
C ARG A 196 -4.57 6.50 18.10
N GLU A 197 -4.39 7.06 16.92
CA GLU A 197 -3.10 7.61 16.46
C GLU A 197 -2.61 8.80 17.32
N ASP A 198 -3.53 9.57 17.90
CA ASP A 198 -3.24 10.83 18.61
C ASP A 198 -3.06 10.70 20.14
N ASP A 199 -3.21 9.49 20.72
CA ASP A 199 -3.02 9.32 22.17
C ASP A 199 -1.53 9.10 22.48
N ARG A 200 -0.77 10.21 22.58
CA ARG A 200 0.53 10.29 23.26
C ARG A 200 0.40 11.02 24.59
#